data_AF-A0A7X4AT76-F1
#
_entry.id   AF-A0A7X4AT76-F1
#
_cell.length_a   1.000
_cell.length_b   1.000
_cell.length_c   1.000
_cell.angle_alpha   90.00
_cell.angle_beta   90.00
_cell.angle_gamma   90.00
#
_symmetry.space_group_name_H-M   'P 1'
#
loop_
_entity.id
_entity.type
_entity.pdbx_description
1 polymer ?
#
loop_
_entity_poly.entity_id
_entity_poly.type
_entity_poly.pdbx_seq_one_letter_code
_entity_poly.pdbx_strand_id
1 'polypeptide(L)'
;MVPIHTIGFVWPGPPVPGDAEEVARFIPDGVNWHIVGTPRDFANDDRPAITRDRLFAMAENPNIEAAAATLPGLGVQAIGYGCTSAS
;
A
#
# COMPACT_ATOMS: atom_id res chain seq x y z
N MET A 1 20.26 19.52 9.80
CA MET A 1 19.13 18.59 10.02
C MET A 1 18.61 18.20 8.66
N VAL A 2 18.64 16.90 8.33
CA VAL A 2 17.98 16.40 7.12
C VAL A 2 16.47 16.46 7.39
N PRO A 3 15.65 17.00 6.49
CA PRO A 3 14.20 16.98 6.66
C PRO A 3 13.73 15.53 6.78
N ILE A 4 12.95 15.24 7.82
CA ILE A 4 12.32 13.93 7.99
C ILE A 4 11.22 13.85 6.92
N HIS A 5 11.42 12.96 5.95
CA HIS A 5 10.40 12.66 4.97
C HIS A 5 9.48 11.57 5.53
N THR A 6 8.18 11.74 5.37
CA THR A 6 7.18 10.74 5.79
C THR A 6 6.41 10.26 4.57
N ILE A 7 6.35 8.95 4.35
CA ILE A 7 5.67 8.34 3.20
C ILE A 7 4.54 7.42 3.68
N GLY A 8 3.41 7.43 2.98
CA GLY A 8 2.30 6.52 3.23
C GLY A 8 2.24 5.40 2.20
N PHE A 9 1.89 4.19 2.63
CA PHE A 9 1.66 3.04 1.78
C PHE A 9 0.22 2.54 1.92
N VAL A 10 -0.45 2.35 0.79
CA VAL A 10 -1.72 1.63 0.72
C VAL A 10 -1.45 0.21 0.24
N TRP A 11 -1.97 -0.78 0.97
CA TRP A 11 -1.79 -2.20 0.68
C TRP A 11 -3.14 -2.87 0.32
N PRO A 12 -3.19 -3.82 -0.63
CA PRO A 12 -4.40 -4.54 -1.02
C PRO A 12 -4.78 -5.56 0.06
N GLY A 13 -5.47 -5.07 1.08
CA GLY A 13 -5.87 -5.84 2.24
C GLY A 13 -5.18 -5.38 3.53
N PRO A 14 -5.63 -5.89 4.69
CA PRO A 14 -5.02 -5.65 5.99
C PRO A 14 -3.54 -6.05 5.97
N PRO A 15 -2.61 -5.12 6.33
CA PRO A 15 -1.20 -5.42 6.33
C PRO A 15 -0.89 -6.53 7.33
N VAL A 16 -0.05 -7.48 6.92
CA VAL A 16 0.53 -8.49 7.79
C VAL A 16 1.99 -8.15 8.11
N PRO A 17 2.61 -8.75 9.13
CA PRO A 17 3.98 -8.40 9.53
C PRO A 17 5.01 -8.46 8.38
N GLY A 18 4.87 -9.40 7.44
CA GLY A 18 5.76 -9.51 6.29
C GLY A 18 5.72 -8.31 5.34
N ASP A 19 4.57 -7.62 5.23
CA ASP A 19 4.43 -6.44 4.36
C ASP A 19 5.24 -5.26 4.92
N ALA A 20 5.22 -5.09 6.24
CA ALA A 20 6.01 -4.08 6.94
C ALA A 20 7.51 -4.33 6.80
N GLU A 21 7.95 -5.59 6.87
CA GLU A 21 9.34 -5.97 6.63
C GLU A 21 9.78 -5.68 5.20
N GLU A 22 8.90 -5.92 4.22
CA GLU A 22 9.19 -5.64 2.82
C GLU A 22 9.34 -4.15 2.56
N VAL A 23 8.41 -3.33 3.04
CA VAL A 23 8.52 -1.86 2.97
C VAL A 23 9.83 -1.38 3.60
N ALA A 24 10.18 -1.89 4.78
CA ALA A 24 11.40 -1.50 5.48
C ALA A 24 12.69 -1.80 4.70
N ARG A 25 12.71 -2.78 3.78
CA ARG A 25 13.88 -3.07 2.93
C ARG A 25 14.15 -1.99 1.87
N PHE A 26 13.13 -1.23 1.50
CA PHE A 26 13.21 -0.23 0.42
C PHE A 26 13.18 1.21 0.94
N ILE A 27 12.82 1.42 2.21
CA ILE A 27 12.83 2.74 2.82
C ILE A 27 14.24 3.12 3.28
N PRO A 28 14.80 4.25 2.82
CA PRO A 28 16.09 4.73 3.29
C PRO A 28 16.07 5.12 4.77
N ASP A 29 17.23 5.06 5.42
CA ASP A 29 17.41 5.53 6.78
C ASP A 29 16.97 7.00 6.93
N GLY A 30 16.25 7.30 8.02
CA GLY A 30 15.77 8.64 8.33
C GLY A 30 14.46 9.04 7.64
N VAL A 31 13.85 8.14 6.87
CA VAL A 31 12.50 8.30 6.32
C VAL A 31 11.49 7.58 7.20
N ASN A 32 10.49 8.31 7.69
CA ASN A 32 9.34 7.74 8.40
C ASN A 32 8.34 7.18 7.41
N TRP A 33 7.57 6.18 7.82
CA TRP A 33 6.53 5.62 6.97
C TRP A 33 5.33 5.09 7.74
N HIS A 34 4.19 5.05 7.05
CA HIS A 34 2.94 4.47 7.52
C HIS A 34 2.42 3.49 6.49
N ILE A 35 1.79 2.40 6.93
CA ILE A 35 1.10 1.46 6.05
C ILE A 35 -0.36 1.32 6.48
N VAL A 36 -1.26 1.38 5.52
CA VAL A 36 -2.71 1.17 5.70
C VAL A 36 -3.20 0.16 4.68
N GLY A 37 -4.12 -0.71 5.08
CA GLY A 37 -4.72 -1.70 4.20
C GLY A 37 -6.08 -1.28 3.71
N THR A 38 -6.46 -1.70 2.51
CA THR A 38 -7.87 -1.73 2.10
C THR A 38 -8.61 -2.85 2.85
N PRO A 39 -9.94 -2.80 2.95
CA PRO A 39 -10.73 -3.99 3.22
C PRO A 39 -10.36 -5.14 2.27
N ARG A 40 -10.47 -6.37 2.76
CA ARG A 40 -10.21 -7.60 1.99
C ARG A 40 -11.32 -7.83 0.97
N ASP A 41 -11.33 -7.08 -0.13
CA ASP A 41 -12.31 -7.34 -1.21
C ASP A 41 -11.87 -8.49 -2.12
N PHE A 42 -10.56 -8.71 -2.25
CA PHE A 42 -9.98 -9.73 -3.13
C PHE A 42 -9.69 -11.06 -2.41
N ALA A 43 -10.18 -11.24 -1.17
CA ALA A 43 -9.79 -12.34 -0.30
C ALA A 43 -10.39 -13.72 -0.61
N ASN A 44 -10.86 -13.95 -1.83
CA ASN A 44 -11.17 -15.29 -2.31
C ASN A 44 -10.02 -15.78 -3.18
N ASP A 45 -9.05 -16.38 -2.50
CA ASP A 45 -7.79 -16.93 -2.99
C ASP A 45 -7.97 -18.23 -3.79
N ASP A 46 -8.81 -18.23 -4.83
CA ASP A 46 -8.73 -19.19 -5.93
C ASP A 46 -7.91 -18.56 -7.07
N ARG A 47 -6.69 -18.10 -6.75
CA ARG A 47 -5.80 -17.25 -7.56
C ARG A 47 -5.99 -17.42 -9.07
N PRO A 48 -6.85 -16.61 -9.72
CA PRO A 48 -6.73 -16.47 -11.16
C PRO A 48 -5.34 -15.89 -11.45
N ALA A 49 -4.76 -16.20 -12.61
CA ALA A 49 -3.59 -15.50 -13.08
C ALA A 49 -3.81 -13.98 -13.01
N ILE A 50 -2.76 -13.22 -12.70
CA ILE A 50 -2.80 -11.76 -12.76
C ILE A 50 -2.84 -11.39 -14.24
N THR A 51 -4.03 -11.03 -14.72
CA THR A 51 -4.24 -10.52 -16.07
C THR A 51 -4.19 -9.00 -16.06
N ARG A 52 -3.93 -8.39 -17.22
CA ARG A 52 -3.96 -6.94 -17.41
C ARG A 52 -5.28 -6.32 -16.96
N ASP A 53 -6.41 -6.92 -17.33
CA ASP A 53 -7.74 -6.41 -16.98
C ASP A 53 -8.00 -6.47 -15.48
N ARG A 54 -7.52 -7.54 -14.83
CA ARG A 54 -7.59 -7.65 -13.38
C ARG A 54 -6.74 -6.60 -12.68
N LEU A 55 -5.54 -6.31 -13.20
CA LEU A 55 -4.69 -5.25 -12.66
C LEU A 55 -5.38 -3.89 -12.73
N PHE A 56 -6.05 -3.57 -13.83
CA PHE A 56 -6.84 -2.33 -13.94
C PHE A 56 -8.02 -2.31 -12.97
N ALA A 57 -8.79 -3.40 -12.88
CA ALA A 57 -9.90 -3.49 -11.94
C ALA A 57 -9.44 -3.34 -10.48
N MET A 58 -8.24 -3.85 -10.14
CA MET A 58 -7.65 -3.63 -8.82
C MET A 58 -7.25 -2.17 -8.61
N ALA A 59 -6.64 -1.52 -9.60
CA ALA A 59 -6.23 -0.12 -9.53
C ALA A 59 -7.42 0.86 -9.43
N GLU A 60 -8.57 0.50 -10.00
CA GLU A 60 -9.82 1.27 -9.94
C GLU A 60 -10.62 1.02 -8.65
N ASN A 61 -10.13 0.21 -7.70
CA ASN A 61 -10.87 -0.08 -6.48
C ASN A 61 -11.00 1.20 -5.62
N PRO A 62 -12.24 1.69 -5.35
CA PRO A 62 -12.46 2.89 -4.55
C PRO A 62 -11.95 2.78 -3.12
N ASN A 63 -11.74 1.55 -2.62
CA ASN A 63 -11.17 1.34 -1.30
C ASN A 63 -9.69 1.73 -1.22
N ILE A 64 -8.97 1.82 -2.35
CA ILE A 64 -7.61 2.37 -2.40
C ILE A 64 -7.65 3.85 -2.02
N GLU A 65 -8.54 4.63 -2.63
CA GLU A 65 -8.71 6.05 -2.33
C GLU A 65 -9.18 6.27 -0.89
N ALA A 66 -10.14 5.46 -0.43
CA ALA A 66 -10.64 5.55 0.94
C ALA A 66 -9.54 5.27 1.98
N ALA A 67 -8.70 4.24 1.75
CA ALA A 67 -7.55 3.97 2.61
C ALA A 67 -6.51 5.10 2.54
N ALA A 68 -6.20 5.58 1.33
CA ALA A 68 -5.26 6.68 1.11
C ALA A 68 -5.67 7.95 1.86
N ALA A 69 -6.97 8.25 1.93
CA ALA A 69 -7.51 9.43 2.59
C ALA A 69 -7.21 9.50 4.11
N THR A 70 -6.82 8.38 4.73
CA THR A 70 -6.44 8.34 6.15
C THR A 70 -5.00 8.80 6.41
N LEU A 71 -4.15 8.76 5.38
CA LEU A 71 -2.72 9.03 5.50
C LEU A 71 -2.35 10.52 5.64
N PRO A 72 -3.04 11.50 4.99
CA PRO A 72 -2.72 12.92 5.14
C PRO A 72 -2.71 13.42 6.60
N GLY A 73 -3.58 12.87 7.46
CA GLY A 73 -3.62 13.20 8.89
C GLY A 73 -2.36 12.80 9.67
N LEU A 74 -1.50 11.97 9.07
CA LEU A 74 -0.24 11.49 9.66
C LEU A 74 0.98 12.30 9.17
N GLY A 75 0.77 13.37 8.41
CA GLY A 75 1.85 14.21 7.89
C GLY A 75 2.67 13.55 6.77
N VAL A 76 2.08 12.59 6.04
CA VAL A 76 2.70 12.01 4.85
C VAL A 76 2.85 13.06 3.74
N GLN A 77 3.93 12.96 2.98
CA GLN A 77 4.26 13.88 1.89
C GLN A 77 4.01 13.24 0.51
N ALA A 78 3.98 11.91 0.47
CA ALA A 78 3.68 11.10 -0.70
C ALA A 78 2.95 9.82 -0.29
N ILE A 79 2.14 9.28 -1.18
CA ILE A 79 1.41 8.03 -0.99
C ILE A 79 1.74 7.08 -2.15
N GLY A 80 2.20 5.88 -1.82
CA GLY A 80 2.40 4.78 -2.77
C GLY A 80 1.38 3.67 -2.58
N TYR A 81 1.05 2.96 -3.64
CA TYR A 81 0.27 1.72 -3.57
C TYR A 81 1.23 0.54 -3.72
N GLY A 82 1.34 -0.29 -2.69
CA GLY A 82 2.19 -1.48 -2.68
C GLY A 82 1.32 -2.72 -2.88
N CYS A 83 1.52 -3.46 -3.98
CA CYS A 83 0.79 -4.68 -4.28
C CYS A 83 1.74 -5.72 -4.88
N THR A 84 2.19 -6.68 -4.09
CA THR A 84 3.14 -7.72 -4.50
C THR A 84 2.58 -8.72 -5.50
N SER A 85 1.26 -8.88 -5.57
CA SER A 85 0.62 -9.66 -6.63
C SER A 85 0.63 -8.98 -8.00
N ALA A 86 1.03 -7.70 -8.07
CA ALA A 86 1.14 -6.94 -9.32
C ALA A 86 2.60 -6.70 -9.76
N SER A 87 3.59 -7.11 -8.95
CA SER A 87 5.03 -6.91 -9.20
C SER A 87 5.74 -8.12 -9.80
#